data_AF-A0A6P0LHX3-F1
#
_entry.id   AF-A0A6P0LHX3-F1
#
_cell.length_a   1.000
_cell.length_b   1.000
_cell.length_c   1.000
_cell.angle_alpha   90.00
_cell.angle_beta   90.00
_cell.angle_gamma   90.00
#
_symmetry.space_group_name_H-M   'P 1'
#
loop_
_entity.id
_entity.type
_entity.pdbx_description
1 polymer ?
#
loop_
_entity_poly.entity_id
_entity_poly.type
_entity_poly.pdbx_seq_one_letter_code
_entity_poly.pdbx_strand_id
1 'polypeptide(L)'
;MLESRASWCALSRSRRSSHELAQLQQWIVTDNCPLVAILGITGIGKTALSVKLVEQIKDQFEYVIWRTLNHTPSVEELLSDLIQFLSNHQENPSSTTLNNLLSRLMYYLNQHRCLIVLDEVEAILDAGQSSGIYKEGYQEYRKLLECIGGKRHQSCLLLTSQEPPQEVKKLVIREGRIREFQLKGLKKEDAKALLSKDGLSKSLHGVGQLIDSYKGHPLALKIAVRTIQNCHNGKISDFLKGSLFIGDVLINMFDKQFSLLSDFDQELMNYLAMATEPVSTQYLLDQFYSYPNRASSKIKTSINNLLQRSLIEKKNQDMGEVFFTVDPVIKKYLNKRFYGS
;
A
#
# COMPACT_ATOMS: atom_id res chain seq x y z
N MET A 1 9.29 12.59 -22.86
CA MET A 1 8.09 13.48 -22.91
C MET A 1 7.23 13.11 -21.70
N LEU A 2 6.73 14.05 -20.89
CA LEU A 2 6.06 13.78 -19.61
C LEU A 2 4.59 14.18 -19.71
N GLU A 3 3.66 13.25 -19.61
CA GLU A 3 2.25 13.60 -19.44
C GLU A 3 1.96 14.11 -18.02
N SER A 4 1.44 15.34 -17.95
CA SER A 4 0.73 15.96 -16.82
C SER A 4 1.52 16.41 -15.57
N ARG A 5 2.63 17.16 -15.72
CA ARG A 5 3.32 17.89 -14.60
C ARG A 5 2.38 18.59 -13.59
N ALA A 6 1.18 19.00 -14.00
CA ALA A 6 0.22 19.72 -13.16
C ALA A 6 -0.43 18.89 -12.04
N SER A 7 -0.60 17.57 -12.21
CA SER A 7 -1.25 16.71 -11.22
C SER A 7 -0.28 16.22 -10.13
N TRP A 8 1.01 16.08 -10.47
CA TRP A 8 2.08 15.52 -9.61
C TRP A 8 2.51 16.46 -8.48
N CYS A 9 2.57 17.76 -8.73
CA CYS A 9 3.19 18.74 -7.83
C CYS A 9 2.44 18.97 -6.51
N ALA A 10 1.16 18.61 -6.42
CA ALA A 10 0.39 18.77 -5.18
C ALA A 10 0.76 17.72 -4.11
N LEU A 11 1.32 16.57 -4.50
CA LEU A 11 1.59 15.42 -3.64
C LEU A 11 3.04 15.35 -3.13
N SER A 12 3.99 16.07 -3.73
CA SER A 12 5.44 16.02 -3.43
C SER A 12 5.86 16.65 -2.09
N ARG A 13 4.91 16.98 -1.23
CA ARG A 13 5.11 17.82 -0.04
C ARG A 13 5.39 17.03 1.25
N SER A 14 5.74 15.75 1.17
CA SER A 14 6.04 14.88 2.33
C SER A 14 7.54 14.54 2.40
N ARG A 15 8.25 14.93 3.48
CA ARG A 15 9.63 14.48 3.73
C ARG A 15 9.58 13.08 4.37
N ARG A 16 9.68 12.05 3.52
CA ARG A 16 9.84 10.64 3.91
C ARG A 16 11.32 10.19 3.86
N SER A 17 11.73 9.23 4.69
CA SER A 17 13.12 8.80 4.94
C SER A 17 13.92 8.54 3.67
N SER A 18 15.22 8.86 3.70
CA SER A 18 16.19 8.50 2.67
C SER A 18 16.36 6.99 2.52
N HIS A 19 16.13 6.18 3.57
CA HIS A 19 16.40 4.74 3.50
C HIS A 19 15.38 3.98 2.64
N GLU A 20 14.08 4.25 2.81
CA GLU A 20 13.02 3.61 1.99
C GLU A 20 13.22 3.96 0.51
N LEU A 21 13.52 5.23 0.23
CA LEU A 21 13.82 5.71 -1.13
C LEU A 21 15.10 5.09 -1.68
N ALA A 22 16.17 5.02 -0.90
CA ALA A 22 17.43 4.42 -1.33
C ALA A 22 17.27 2.93 -1.65
N GLN A 23 16.50 2.19 -0.86
CA GLN A 23 16.22 0.78 -1.12
C GLN A 23 15.41 0.59 -2.41
N LEU A 24 14.36 1.38 -2.61
CA LEU A 24 13.56 1.34 -3.84
C LEU A 24 14.37 1.78 -5.06
N GLN A 25 15.20 2.81 -4.93
CA GLN A 25 16.12 3.26 -5.97
C GLN A 25 17.13 2.16 -6.32
N GLN A 26 17.71 1.49 -5.32
CA GLN A 26 18.62 0.36 -5.55
C GLN A 26 17.93 -0.74 -6.36
N TRP A 27 16.72 -1.16 -5.95
CA TRP A 27 15.98 -2.21 -6.66
C TRP A 27 15.64 -1.82 -8.10
N ILE A 28 15.21 -0.58 -8.32
CA ILE A 28 14.71 -0.14 -9.63
C ILE A 28 15.87 0.22 -10.58
N VAL A 29 16.86 0.97 -10.10
CA VAL A 29 17.92 1.53 -10.95
C VAL A 29 19.11 0.59 -11.05
N THR A 30 19.58 0.08 -9.92
CA THR A 30 20.82 -0.72 -9.87
C THR A 30 20.53 -2.20 -10.16
N ASP A 31 19.55 -2.80 -9.48
CA ASP A 31 19.26 -4.23 -9.60
C ASP A 31 18.40 -4.53 -10.85
N ASN A 32 17.88 -3.48 -11.51
CA ASN A 32 17.00 -3.55 -12.68
C ASN A 32 15.83 -4.52 -12.47
N CYS A 33 15.14 -4.40 -11.32
CA CYS A 33 13.93 -5.17 -11.05
C CYS A 33 12.84 -4.83 -12.09
N PRO A 34 12.29 -5.82 -12.83
CA PRO A 34 11.24 -5.56 -13.82
C PRO A 34 9.92 -5.15 -13.17
N LEU A 35 9.71 -5.56 -11.91
CA LEU A 35 8.51 -5.23 -11.13
C LEU A 35 8.87 -4.98 -9.66
N VAL A 36 8.38 -3.87 -9.12
CA VAL A 36 8.45 -3.54 -7.69
C VAL A 36 7.05 -3.17 -7.19
N ALA A 37 6.60 -3.81 -6.11
CA ALA A 37 5.31 -3.54 -5.49
C ALA A 37 5.49 -2.82 -4.14
N ILE A 38 4.95 -1.61 -3.99
CA ILE A 38 4.86 -0.89 -2.72
C ILE A 38 3.51 -1.22 -2.08
N LEU A 39 3.56 -1.95 -0.98
CA LEU A 39 2.39 -2.45 -0.26
C LEU A 39 2.21 -1.71 1.06
N GLY A 40 0.98 -1.54 1.53
CA GLY A 40 0.74 -0.87 2.80
C GLY A 40 -0.69 -0.43 2.99
N ILE A 41 -1.04 -0.16 4.24
CA ILE A 41 -2.39 0.26 4.61
C ILE A 41 -2.80 1.58 3.96
N THR A 42 -4.11 1.79 3.84
CA THR A 42 -4.71 3.05 3.42
C THR A 42 -4.17 4.25 4.22
N GLY A 43 -3.85 5.35 3.54
CA GLY A 43 -3.36 6.57 4.19
C GLY A 43 -1.90 6.52 4.70
N ILE A 44 -1.19 5.40 4.53
CA ILE A 44 0.22 5.27 4.93
C ILE A 44 1.20 6.01 4.00
N GLY A 45 0.71 6.50 2.86
CA GLY A 45 1.45 7.35 1.91
C GLY A 45 2.23 6.59 0.83
N LYS A 46 1.68 5.47 0.30
CA LYS A 46 2.25 4.72 -0.83
C LYS A 46 2.47 5.64 -2.05
N THR A 47 1.41 6.29 -2.51
CA THR A 47 1.45 7.27 -3.61
C THR A 47 2.47 8.38 -3.36
N ALA A 48 2.50 8.95 -2.15
CA ALA A 48 3.46 10.01 -1.80
C ALA A 48 4.91 9.52 -1.84
N LEU A 49 5.19 8.27 -1.46
CA LEU A 49 6.50 7.66 -1.59
C LEU A 49 6.86 7.46 -3.07
N SER A 50 5.95 6.91 -3.87
CA SER A 50 6.14 6.70 -5.32
C SER A 50 6.41 8.00 -6.07
N VAL A 51 5.68 9.08 -5.78
CA VAL A 51 5.92 10.40 -6.39
C VAL A 51 7.33 10.89 -6.09
N LYS A 52 7.75 10.83 -4.81
CA LYS A 52 9.08 11.28 -4.40
C LYS A 52 10.20 10.41 -4.98
N LEU A 53 9.96 9.11 -5.08
CA LEU A 53 10.88 8.16 -5.72
C LEU A 53 11.06 8.50 -7.21
N VAL A 54 9.95 8.65 -7.94
CA VAL A 54 9.96 9.02 -9.36
C VAL A 54 10.70 10.34 -9.57
N GLU A 55 10.46 11.36 -8.73
CA GLU A 55 11.19 12.63 -8.81
C GLU A 55 12.72 12.46 -8.71
N GLN A 56 13.20 11.47 -7.95
CA GLN A 56 14.63 11.19 -7.75
C GLN A 56 15.25 10.34 -8.87
N ILE A 57 14.47 9.44 -9.48
CA ILE A 57 15.01 8.45 -10.43
C ILE A 57 14.60 8.70 -11.88
N LYS A 58 13.69 9.64 -12.16
CA LYS A 58 13.15 9.90 -13.51
C LYS A 58 14.23 10.12 -14.57
N ASP A 59 15.35 10.74 -14.22
CA ASP A 59 16.42 11.06 -15.17
C ASP A 59 17.23 9.81 -15.58
N GLN A 60 16.96 8.66 -14.93
CA GLN A 60 17.48 7.33 -15.30
C GLN A 60 16.59 6.58 -16.30
N PHE A 61 15.49 7.19 -16.74
CA PHE A 61 14.51 6.59 -17.64
C PHE A 61 14.22 7.52 -18.82
N GLU A 62 14.07 6.95 -20.01
CA GLU A 62 13.67 7.70 -21.21
C GLU A 62 12.21 8.12 -21.14
N TYR A 63 11.37 7.25 -20.57
CA TYR A 63 9.95 7.48 -20.38
C TYR A 63 9.54 7.17 -18.93
N VAL A 64 8.75 8.07 -18.36
CA VAL A 64 8.07 7.85 -17.09
C VAL A 64 6.58 8.03 -17.34
N ILE A 65 5.82 6.96 -17.09
CA ILE A 65 4.38 6.91 -17.33
C ILE A 65 3.71 6.56 -16.02
N TRP A 66 2.65 7.28 -15.68
CA TRP A 66 1.87 6.98 -14.50
C TRP A 66 0.39 6.85 -14.86
N ARG A 67 -0.24 5.79 -14.34
CA ARG A 67 -1.67 5.54 -14.44
C ARG A 67 -2.23 5.16 -13.07
N THR A 68 -3.38 5.71 -12.73
CA THR A 68 -4.12 5.37 -11.50
C THR A 68 -5.30 4.50 -11.88
N LEU A 69 -5.51 3.36 -11.20
CA LEU A 69 -6.52 2.37 -11.57
C LEU A 69 -7.89 2.59 -10.89
N ASN A 70 -8.11 3.72 -10.23
CA ASN A 70 -9.37 4.00 -9.51
C ASN A 70 -10.60 4.19 -10.41
N HIS A 71 -10.39 4.56 -11.68
CA HIS A 71 -11.42 4.56 -12.72
C HIS A 71 -11.55 3.21 -13.43
N THR A 72 -10.76 2.22 -12.99
CA THR A 72 -10.79 0.82 -13.39
C THR A 72 -10.85 0.62 -14.92
N PRO A 73 -9.83 1.08 -15.67
CA PRO A 73 -9.77 0.80 -17.11
C PRO A 73 -9.57 -0.69 -17.37
N SER A 74 -10.03 -1.19 -18.52
CA SER A 74 -9.66 -2.53 -18.96
C SER A 74 -8.15 -2.62 -19.19
N VAL A 75 -7.59 -3.84 -19.18
CA VAL A 75 -6.16 -4.00 -19.44
C VAL A 75 -5.81 -3.60 -20.88
N GLU A 76 -6.74 -3.82 -21.82
CA GLU A 76 -6.61 -3.43 -23.23
C GLU A 76 -6.57 -1.92 -23.42
N GLU A 77 -7.42 -1.17 -22.72
CA GLU A 77 -7.39 0.31 -22.69
C GLU A 77 -6.06 0.81 -22.15
N LEU A 78 -5.64 0.30 -20.98
CA LEU A 78 -4.35 0.65 -20.38
C LEU A 78 -3.19 0.37 -21.34
N LEU A 79 -3.15 -0.82 -21.95
CA LEU A 79 -2.11 -1.21 -22.89
C LEU A 79 -2.09 -0.32 -24.14
N SER A 80 -3.27 0.00 -24.67
CA SER A 80 -3.41 0.85 -25.85
C SER A 80 -2.86 2.25 -25.57
N ASP A 81 -3.20 2.84 -24.43
CA ASP A 81 -2.69 4.13 -23.99
C ASP A 81 -1.16 4.12 -23.82
N LEU A 82 -0.61 3.07 -23.20
CA LEU A 82 0.84 2.93 -23.03
C LEU A 82 1.57 2.83 -24.37
N ILE A 83 1.06 2.02 -25.31
CA ILE A 83 1.65 1.85 -26.64
C ILE A 83 1.54 3.13 -27.45
N GLN A 84 0.40 3.80 -27.42
CA GLN A 84 0.20 5.06 -28.12
C GLN A 84 1.20 6.11 -27.62
N PHE A 85 1.41 6.20 -26.31
CA PHE A 85 2.40 7.11 -25.74
C PHE A 85 3.84 6.74 -26.13
N LEU A 86 4.23 5.47 -25.98
CA LEU A 86 5.59 4.99 -26.29
C LEU A 86 5.94 5.06 -27.78
N SER A 87 4.94 5.04 -28.65
CA SER A 87 5.08 5.21 -30.11
C SER A 87 5.03 6.67 -30.56
N ASN A 88 4.99 7.65 -29.66
CA ASN A 88 4.75 9.07 -29.99
C ASN A 88 3.47 9.26 -30.84
N HIS A 89 2.39 8.54 -30.49
CA HIS A 89 1.09 8.53 -31.16
C HIS A 89 1.12 8.05 -32.63
N GLN A 90 2.16 7.32 -33.05
CA GLN A 90 2.24 6.75 -34.39
C GLN A 90 1.41 5.47 -34.54
N GLU A 91 1.12 4.78 -33.43
CA GLU A 91 0.25 3.61 -33.41
C GLU A 91 -1.06 3.87 -32.71
N ASN A 92 -2.14 3.34 -33.27
CA ASN A 92 -3.43 3.23 -32.61
C ASN A 92 -3.86 1.75 -32.57
N PRO A 93 -3.61 1.05 -31.46
CA PRO A 93 -3.76 -0.40 -31.40
C PRO A 93 -5.20 -0.86 -31.06
N SER A 94 -6.20 0.01 -31.24
CA SER A 94 -7.60 -0.12 -30.78
C SER A 94 -8.39 -1.33 -31.29
N SER A 95 -7.82 -2.20 -32.12
CA SER A 95 -8.45 -3.42 -32.66
C SER A 95 -7.59 -4.69 -32.50
N THR A 96 -6.55 -4.63 -31.67
CA THR A 96 -5.58 -5.72 -31.53
C THR A 96 -5.92 -6.65 -30.38
N THR A 97 -5.62 -7.95 -30.53
CA THR A 97 -5.78 -8.91 -29.42
C THR A 97 -4.87 -8.57 -28.25
N LEU A 98 -5.26 -8.94 -27.04
CA LEU A 98 -4.48 -8.72 -25.82
C LEU A 98 -3.03 -9.24 -25.94
N ASN A 99 -2.83 -10.42 -26.53
CA ASN A 99 -1.48 -10.99 -26.70
C ASN A 99 -0.60 -10.14 -27.63
N ASN A 100 -1.18 -9.53 -28.66
CA ASN A 100 -0.47 -8.64 -29.56
C ASN A 100 -0.16 -7.30 -28.87
N LEU A 101 -1.11 -6.76 -28.08
CA LEU A 101 -0.86 -5.57 -27.25
C LEU A 101 0.30 -5.82 -26.27
N LEU A 102 0.30 -6.96 -25.57
CA LEU A 102 1.38 -7.34 -24.66
C LEU A 102 2.72 -7.49 -25.39
N SER A 103 2.72 -8.11 -26.57
CA SER A 103 3.93 -8.27 -27.38
C SER A 103 4.46 -6.92 -27.86
N ARG A 104 3.56 -6.00 -28.23
CA ARG A 104 3.92 -4.65 -28.68
C ARG A 104 4.43 -3.78 -27.54
N LEU A 105 3.80 -3.84 -26.37
CA LEU A 105 4.33 -3.20 -25.16
C LEU A 105 5.74 -3.72 -24.87
N MET A 106 5.94 -5.04 -24.88
CA MET A 106 7.26 -5.62 -24.64
C MET A 106 8.31 -5.21 -25.67
N TYR A 107 7.93 -5.03 -26.94
CA TYR A 107 8.82 -4.46 -27.95
C TYR A 107 9.34 -3.08 -27.50
N TYR A 108 8.44 -2.18 -27.09
CA TYR A 108 8.81 -0.84 -26.62
C TYR A 108 9.61 -0.84 -25.32
N LEU A 109 9.26 -1.69 -24.34
CA LEU A 109 10.01 -1.82 -23.07
C LEU A 109 11.43 -2.38 -23.24
N ASN A 110 11.72 -3.03 -24.38
CA ASN A 110 13.05 -3.46 -24.75
C ASN A 110 13.83 -2.38 -25.50
N GLN A 111 13.16 -1.59 -26.34
CA GLN A 111 13.80 -0.48 -27.07
C GLN A 111 14.16 0.69 -26.15
N HIS A 112 13.30 0.98 -25.18
CA HIS A 112 13.43 2.11 -24.28
C HIS A 112 13.48 1.68 -22.82
N ARG A 113 14.24 2.41 -22.01
CA ARG A 113 14.21 2.28 -20.56
C ARG A 113 13.04 3.07 -19.97
N CYS A 114 11.95 2.38 -19.67
CA CYS A 114 10.70 2.98 -19.19
C CYS A 114 10.45 2.69 -17.71
N LEU A 115 9.91 3.68 -16.98
CA LEU A 115 9.31 3.50 -15.67
C LEU A 115 7.80 3.65 -15.80
N ILE A 116 7.05 2.57 -15.60
CA ILE A 116 5.58 2.58 -15.57
C ILE A 116 5.15 2.51 -14.11
N VAL A 117 4.31 3.45 -13.67
CA VAL A 117 3.72 3.45 -12.34
C VAL A 117 2.23 3.16 -12.44
N LEU A 118 1.79 2.08 -11.77
CA LEU A 118 0.37 1.77 -11.56
C LEU A 118 -0.01 2.04 -10.11
N ASP A 119 -0.75 3.12 -9.88
CA ASP A 119 -1.18 3.53 -8.55
C ASP A 119 -2.60 3.02 -8.25
N GLU A 120 -2.83 2.66 -6.98
CA GLU A 120 -4.11 2.14 -6.47
C GLU A 120 -4.57 0.83 -7.15
N VAL A 121 -3.65 -0.13 -7.31
CA VAL A 121 -3.96 -1.44 -7.93
C VAL A 121 -5.02 -2.22 -7.16
N GLU A 122 -5.21 -1.96 -5.86
CA GLU A 122 -6.32 -2.53 -5.09
C GLU A 122 -7.70 -2.26 -5.70
N ALA A 123 -7.86 -1.23 -6.53
CA ALA A 123 -9.13 -0.89 -7.18
C ALA A 123 -9.67 -2.01 -8.08
N ILE A 124 -8.78 -2.81 -8.68
CA ILE A 124 -9.13 -3.93 -9.57
C ILE A 124 -9.10 -5.30 -8.86
N LEU A 125 -8.79 -5.33 -7.57
CA LEU A 125 -8.72 -6.56 -6.75
C LEU A 125 -10.01 -6.77 -5.96
N ASP A 126 -10.39 -8.04 -5.80
CA ASP A 126 -11.51 -8.47 -4.98
C ASP A 126 -11.02 -8.82 -3.56
N ALA A 127 -11.26 -7.90 -2.62
CA ALA A 127 -10.89 -8.10 -1.24
C ALA A 127 -11.78 -9.11 -0.48
N GLY A 128 -12.97 -9.46 -1.01
CA GLY A 128 -13.97 -10.31 -0.35
C GLY A 128 -13.68 -11.81 -0.41
N GLN A 129 -12.76 -12.19 -1.29
CA GLN A 129 -12.31 -13.57 -1.45
C GLN A 129 -10.95 -13.77 -0.75
N SER A 130 -9.96 -14.31 -1.47
CA SER A 130 -8.58 -14.40 -0.99
C SER A 130 -7.77 -13.22 -1.48
N SER A 131 -6.70 -12.90 -0.76
CA SER A 131 -5.87 -11.77 -1.13
C SER A 131 -5.27 -11.89 -2.54
N GLY A 132 -5.30 -10.81 -3.29
CA GLY A 132 -4.71 -10.68 -4.64
C GLY A 132 -5.53 -11.26 -5.79
N ILE A 133 -6.79 -11.68 -5.55
CA ILE A 133 -7.73 -12.08 -6.60
C ILE A 133 -8.30 -10.82 -7.27
N TYR A 134 -8.59 -10.89 -8.58
CA TYR A 134 -9.17 -9.78 -9.34
C TYR A 134 -10.70 -9.77 -9.26
N LYS A 135 -11.29 -8.57 -9.34
CA LYS A 135 -12.72 -8.41 -9.60
C LYS A 135 -13.10 -8.97 -10.96
N GLU A 136 -14.37 -9.29 -11.13
CA GLU A 136 -14.92 -9.67 -12.42
C GLU A 136 -14.69 -8.58 -13.48
N GLY A 137 -14.18 -8.97 -14.65
CA GLY A 137 -13.82 -8.07 -15.74
C GLY A 137 -12.35 -7.61 -15.73
N TYR A 138 -11.60 -7.84 -14.64
CA TYR A 138 -10.22 -7.37 -14.49
C TYR A 138 -9.17 -8.50 -14.43
N GLN A 139 -9.58 -9.74 -14.62
CA GLN A 139 -8.70 -10.91 -14.50
C GLN A 139 -7.53 -10.88 -15.48
N GLU A 140 -7.69 -10.22 -16.62
CA GLU A 140 -6.69 -10.13 -17.68
C GLU A 140 -5.46 -9.28 -17.31
N TYR A 141 -5.55 -8.44 -16.26
CA TYR A 141 -4.38 -7.77 -15.67
C TYR A 141 -3.30 -8.75 -15.23
N ARG A 142 -3.66 -10.00 -14.90
CA ARG A 142 -2.68 -11.05 -14.59
C ARG A 142 -1.66 -11.23 -15.72
N LYS A 143 -2.10 -11.18 -16.98
CA LYS A 143 -1.23 -11.40 -18.15
C LYS A 143 -0.24 -10.25 -18.32
N LEU A 144 -0.64 -9.02 -17.98
CA LEU A 144 0.25 -7.86 -17.96
C LEU A 144 1.37 -8.05 -16.93
N LEU A 145 1.01 -8.37 -15.68
CA LEU A 145 1.98 -8.54 -14.60
C LEU A 145 2.93 -9.73 -14.85
N GLU A 146 2.41 -10.85 -15.36
CA GLU A 146 3.21 -12.01 -15.76
C GLU A 146 4.17 -11.68 -16.92
N CYS A 147 3.69 -10.94 -17.93
CA CYS A 147 4.49 -10.60 -19.11
C CYS A 147 5.66 -9.67 -18.77
N ILE A 148 5.40 -8.61 -17.99
CA ILE A 148 6.45 -7.68 -17.54
C ILE A 148 7.35 -8.37 -16.51
N GLY A 149 6.77 -8.95 -15.46
CA GLY A 149 7.53 -9.50 -14.35
C GLY A 149 8.38 -10.72 -14.70
N GLY A 150 7.92 -11.56 -15.64
CA GLY A 150 8.63 -12.80 -16.02
C GLY A 150 9.71 -12.62 -17.08
N LYS A 151 9.69 -11.53 -17.87
CA LYS A 151 10.65 -11.32 -18.97
C LYS A 151 11.88 -10.53 -18.51
N ARG A 152 12.95 -10.56 -19.31
CA ARG A 152 14.11 -9.66 -19.12
C ARG A 152 13.91 -8.43 -19.97
N HIS A 153 14.06 -7.25 -19.36
CA HIS A 153 14.07 -5.96 -20.02
C HIS A 153 14.72 -4.92 -19.08
N GLN A 154 15.03 -3.74 -19.61
CA GLN A 154 15.62 -2.63 -18.83
C GLN A 154 14.58 -1.72 -18.17
N SER A 155 13.31 -1.85 -18.54
CA SER A 155 12.20 -1.09 -17.96
C SER A 155 11.80 -1.61 -16.56
N CYS A 156 11.00 -0.85 -15.82
CA CYS A 156 10.46 -1.24 -14.52
C CYS A 156 8.97 -0.88 -14.41
N LEU A 157 8.17 -1.80 -13.88
CA LEU A 157 6.81 -1.56 -13.42
C LEU A 157 6.81 -1.36 -11.90
N LEU A 158 6.54 -0.15 -11.45
CA LEU A 158 6.27 0.17 -10.06
C LEU A 158 4.76 0.13 -9.83
N LEU A 159 4.29 -0.62 -8.84
CA LEU A 159 2.89 -0.57 -8.45
C LEU A 159 2.72 -0.19 -6.98
N THR A 160 1.60 0.45 -6.66
CA THR A 160 1.15 0.63 -5.28
C THR A 160 -0.13 -0.16 -5.05
N SER A 161 -0.22 -0.81 -3.89
CA SER A 161 -1.43 -1.54 -3.52
C SER A 161 -1.62 -1.67 -2.01
N GLN A 162 -2.84 -1.90 -1.55
CA GLN A 162 -3.10 -2.38 -0.18
C GLN A 162 -2.70 -3.84 0.00
N GLU A 163 -2.75 -4.63 -1.07
CA GLU A 163 -2.40 -6.05 -1.08
C GLU A 163 -1.73 -6.46 -2.41
N PRO A 164 -0.82 -7.44 -2.42
CA PRO A 164 -0.17 -7.82 -3.66
C PRO A 164 -1.15 -8.59 -4.56
N PRO A 165 -1.22 -8.27 -5.87
CA PRO A 165 -1.84 -9.14 -6.86
C PRO A 165 -1.24 -10.55 -6.80
N GLN A 166 -2.02 -11.57 -7.14
CA GLN A 166 -1.58 -12.97 -7.04
C GLN A 166 -0.29 -13.24 -7.84
N GLU A 167 -0.10 -12.57 -8.96
CA GLU A 167 1.06 -12.73 -9.84
C GLU A 167 2.33 -12.20 -9.18
N VAL A 168 2.25 -11.09 -8.44
CA VAL A 168 3.38 -10.58 -7.66
C VAL A 168 3.83 -11.62 -6.64
N LYS A 169 2.88 -12.21 -5.89
CA LYS A 169 3.17 -13.27 -4.91
C LYS A 169 3.87 -14.47 -5.56
N LYS A 170 3.31 -14.96 -6.69
CA LYS A 170 3.86 -16.10 -7.43
C LYS A 170 5.29 -15.81 -7.92
N LEU A 171 5.49 -14.63 -8.49
CA LEU A 171 6.76 -14.26 -9.12
C LEU A 171 7.84 -13.95 -8.08
N VAL A 172 7.51 -13.37 -6.92
CA VAL A 172 8.49 -13.21 -5.82
C VAL A 172 9.04 -14.56 -5.35
N ILE A 173 8.19 -15.59 -5.28
CA ILE A 173 8.59 -16.94 -4.85
C ILE A 173 9.44 -17.63 -5.93
N ARG A 174 9.05 -17.51 -7.21
CA ARG A 174 9.67 -18.24 -8.33
C ARG A 174 10.89 -17.53 -8.91
N GLU A 175 10.87 -16.21 -8.89
CA GLU A 175 11.83 -15.35 -9.58
C GLU A 175 12.37 -14.31 -8.60
N GLY A 176 13.62 -14.47 -8.17
CA GLY A 176 14.28 -13.54 -7.24
C GLY A 176 14.53 -12.12 -7.78
N ARG A 177 13.89 -11.73 -8.88
CA ARG A 177 13.99 -10.42 -9.55
C ARG A 177 12.82 -9.48 -9.25
N ILE A 178 11.71 -10.01 -8.73
CA ILE A 178 10.57 -9.19 -8.28
C ILE A 178 10.71 -8.88 -6.80
N ARG A 179 10.34 -7.66 -6.40
CA ARG A 179 10.48 -7.17 -5.02
C ARG A 179 9.17 -6.59 -4.50
N GLU A 180 8.84 -6.96 -3.27
CA GLU A 180 7.76 -6.35 -2.49
C GLU A 180 8.38 -5.44 -1.42
N PHE A 181 7.90 -4.20 -1.36
CA PHE A 181 8.25 -3.23 -0.33
C PHE A 181 7.07 -2.99 0.61
N GLN A 182 7.16 -3.53 1.82
CA GLN A 182 6.14 -3.33 2.85
C GLN A 182 6.32 -1.97 3.53
N LEU A 183 5.49 -1.01 3.15
CA LEU A 183 5.53 0.35 3.65
C LEU A 183 4.94 0.45 5.06
N LYS A 184 5.73 0.96 5.99
CA LYS A 184 5.34 1.19 7.39
C LYS A 184 5.15 2.67 7.68
N GLY A 185 4.69 2.97 8.90
CA GLY A 185 4.58 4.34 9.39
C GLY A 185 5.92 5.08 9.42
N LEU A 186 5.86 6.40 9.42
CA LEU A 186 7.03 7.26 9.39
C LEU A 186 7.93 7.03 10.60
N LYS A 187 9.24 7.02 10.36
CA LYS A 187 10.23 7.10 11.44
C LYS A 187 10.10 8.44 12.17
N LYS A 188 10.53 8.48 13.43
CA LYS A 188 10.38 9.64 14.32
C LYS A 188 10.80 10.96 13.69
N GLU A 189 11.93 10.99 13.00
CA GLU A 189 12.44 12.23 12.38
C GLU A 189 11.59 12.73 11.20
N ASP A 190 11.12 11.82 10.34
CA ASP A 190 10.21 12.17 9.25
C ASP A 190 8.84 12.60 9.78
N ALA A 191 8.34 11.91 10.81
CA ALA A 191 7.09 12.27 11.47
C ALA A 191 7.19 13.65 12.14
N LYS A 192 8.28 13.98 12.85
CA LYS A 192 8.54 15.33 13.37
C LYS A 192 8.58 16.37 12.25
N ALA A 193 9.20 16.05 11.11
CA ALA A 193 9.23 16.95 9.96
C ALA A 193 7.83 17.21 9.38
N LEU A 194 6.98 16.17 9.32
CA LEU A 194 5.60 16.27 8.90
C LEU A 194 4.79 17.19 9.84
N LEU A 195 4.85 16.93 11.15
CA LEU A 195 4.13 17.72 12.17
C LEU A 195 4.52 19.21 12.13
N SER A 196 5.82 19.48 12.00
CA SER A 196 6.35 20.85 11.87
C SER A 196 5.82 21.60 10.67
N LYS A 197 5.66 20.89 9.55
CA LYS A 197 5.17 21.49 8.32
C LYS A 197 3.69 21.86 8.43
N ASP A 198 2.93 21.07 9.17
CA ASP A 198 1.50 21.28 9.35
C ASP A 198 1.19 22.20 10.56
N GLY A 199 2.23 22.85 11.11
CA GLY A 199 2.08 23.94 12.09
C GLY A 199 2.20 23.54 13.56
N LEU A 200 2.71 22.34 13.88
CA LEU A 200 3.08 21.97 15.26
C LEU A 200 4.60 21.97 15.44
N SER A 201 5.11 22.84 16.32
CA SER A 201 6.55 22.92 16.57
C SER A 201 7.14 21.59 17.05
N LYS A 202 8.31 21.22 16.50
CA LYS A 202 9.03 19.98 16.84
C LYS A 202 9.50 19.91 18.29
N SER A 203 9.63 21.07 18.94
CA SER A 203 10.11 21.18 20.33
C SER A 203 9.00 21.09 21.37
N LEU A 204 7.73 20.91 20.95
CA LEU A 204 6.62 20.78 21.89
C LEU A 204 6.76 19.49 22.71
N HIS A 205 6.55 19.62 24.01
CA HIS A 205 6.46 18.47 24.91
C HIS A 205 5.34 17.53 24.44
N GLY A 206 5.62 16.23 24.34
CA GLY A 206 4.66 15.22 23.91
C GLY A 206 4.67 14.85 22.41
N VAL A 207 5.46 15.53 21.56
CA VAL A 207 5.56 15.18 20.12
C VAL A 207 5.98 13.72 19.90
N GLY A 208 6.97 13.24 20.67
CA GLY A 208 7.41 11.84 20.58
C GLY A 208 6.30 10.86 20.93
N GLN A 209 5.58 11.12 22.02
CA GLN A 209 4.45 10.31 22.46
C GLN A 209 3.34 10.30 21.41
N LEU A 210 3.00 11.46 20.83
CA LEU A 210 2.02 11.56 19.74
C LEU A 210 2.42 10.68 18.55
N ILE A 211 3.67 10.77 18.10
CA ILE A 211 4.17 9.94 16.99
C ILE A 211 4.06 8.45 17.32
N ASP A 212 4.44 8.07 18.53
CA ASP A 212 4.42 6.67 18.98
C ASP A 212 2.98 6.15 19.09
N SER A 213 2.02 6.96 19.58
CA SER A 213 0.60 6.59 19.68
C SER A 213 -0.05 6.32 18.32
N TYR A 214 0.36 7.04 17.28
CA TYR A 214 -0.09 6.82 15.89
C TYR A 214 0.83 5.91 15.08
N LYS A 215 1.88 5.32 15.69
CA LYS A 215 2.95 4.59 15.00
C LYS A 215 3.49 5.29 13.73
N GLY A 216 3.54 6.62 13.73
CA GLY A 216 4.00 7.38 12.57
C GLY A 216 3.05 7.38 11.36
N HIS A 217 1.78 6.97 11.51
CA HIS A 217 0.81 6.95 10.41
C HIS A 217 0.58 8.37 9.85
N PRO A 218 0.97 8.68 8.59
CA PRO A 218 0.97 10.06 8.08
C PRO A 218 -0.39 10.74 8.12
N LEU A 219 -1.43 10.12 7.52
CA LEU A 219 -2.74 10.76 7.45
C LEU A 219 -3.37 10.96 8.84
N ALA A 220 -3.23 9.99 9.74
CA ALA A 220 -3.71 10.09 11.11
C ALA A 220 -3.00 11.21 11.89
N LEU A 221 -1.68 11.34 11.74
CA LEU A 221 -0.93 12.46 12.32
C LEU A 221 -1.40 13.82 11.78
N LYS A 222 -1.68 13.95 10.49
CA LYS A 222 -2.23 15.19 9.90
C LYS A 222 -3.60 15.57 10.49
N ILE A 223 -4.45 14.58 10.72
CA ILE A 223 -5.77 14.78 11.33
C ILE A 223 -5.61 15.19 12.81
N ALA A 224 -4.70 14.53 13.53
CA ALA A 224 -4.38 14.88 14.91
C ALA A 224 -3.86 16.33 15.02
N VAL A 225 -2.96 16.76 14.13
CA VAL A 225 -2.42 18.14 14.10
C VAL A 225 -3.54 19.18 14.06
N ARG A 226 -4.47 19.03 13.11
CA ARG A 226 -5.60 19.94 12.95
C ARG A 226 -6.49 19.96 14.20
N THR A 227 -6.71 18.80 14.80
CA THR A 227 -7.52 18.68 16.02
C THR A 227 -6.84 19.33 17.22
N ILE A 228 -5.52 19.16 17.37
CA ILE A 228 -4.72 19.79 18.42
C ILE A 228 -4.78 21.32 18.29
N GLN A 229 -4.67 21.85 17.07
CA GLN A 229 -4.75 23.28 16.82
C GLN A 229 -6.15 23.84 17.12
N ASN A 230 -7.20 23.18 16.63
CA ASN A 230 -8.56 23.69 16.70
C ASN A 230 -9.22 23.49 18.08
N CYS A 231 -8.95 22.36 18.74
CA CYS A 231 -9.67 21.96 19.97
C CYS A 231 -8.82 22.07 21.24
N HIS A 232 -7.48 22.11 21.11
CA HIS A 232 -6.57 22.11 22.26
C HIS A 232 -5.58 23.30 22.24
N ASN A 233 -5.82 24.31 21.40
CA ASN A 233 -4.98 25.51 21.27
C ASN A 233 -3.47 25.18 21.13
N GLY A 234 -3.15 24.15 20.35
CA GLY A 234 -1.77 23.71 20.12
C GLY A 234 -1.15 22.84 21.22
N LYS A 235 -1.85 22.55 22.33
CA LYS A 235 -1.32 21.77 23.46
C LYS A 235 -1.47 20.27 23.24
N ILE A 236 -0.37 19.61 22.86
CA ILE A 236 -0.32 18.16 22.66
C ILE A 236 -0.67 17.39 23.94
N SER A 237 -0.22 17.87 25.10
CA SER A 237 -0.50 17.23 26.39
C SER A 237 -1.99 17.11 26.71
N ASP A 238 -2.80 18.11 26.31
CA ASP A 238 -4.24 18.09 26.56
C ASP A 238 -4.96 17.12 25.62
N PHE A 239 -4.51 17.05 24.37
CA PHE A 239 -4.99 16.06 23.40
C PHE A 239 -4.68 14.61 23.84
N LEU A 240 -3.49 14.36 24.37
CA LEU A 240 -3.04 13.03 24.78
C LEU A 240 -3.70 12.51 26.07
N LYS A 241 -4.49 13.32 26.80
CA LYS A 241 -5.27 12.85 27.96
C LYS A 241 -6.43 11.93 27.54
N GLY A 242 -6.87 12.00 26.28
CA GLY A 242 -7.96 11.20 25.73
C GLY A 242 -7.49 9.96 24.97
N SER A 243 -8.46 9.24 24.39
CA SER A 243 -8.16 8.18 23.43
C SER A 243 -7.73 8.76 22.08
N LEU A 244 -7.04 7.94 21.26
CA LEU A 244 -6.62 8.33 19.91
C LEU A 244 -7.79 8.89 19.09
N PHE A 245 -7.58 10.00 18.40
CA PHE A 245 -8.55 10.56 17.45
C PHE A 245 -8.10 10.34 16.01
N ILE A 246 -8.90 9.66 15.21
CA ILE A 246 -8.56 9.35 13.80
C ILE A 246 -9.39 10.17 12.79
N GLY A 247 -10.48 10.79 13.23
CA GLY A 247 -11.38 11.61 12.41
C GLY A 247 -12.17 10.86 11.33
N ASP A 248 -13.23 11.50 10.84
CA ASP A 248 -14.20 10.85 9.93
C ASP A 248 -13.62 10.51 8.57
N VAL A 249 -12.62 11.27 8.11
CA VAL A 249 -11.92 11.00 6.85
C VAL A 249 -11.26 9.62 6.87
N LEU A 250 -10.52 9.28 7.93
CA LEU A 250 -9.91 7.95 8.04
C LEU A 250 -10.95 6.87 8.32
N ILE A 251 -11.98 7.17 9.11
CA ILE A 251 -13.07 6.22 9.38
C ILE A 251 -13.72 5.80 8.07
N ASN A 252 -14.12 6.73 7.22
CA ASN A 252 -14.74 6.43 5.93
C ASN A 252 -13.82 5.62 5.00
N MET A 253 -12.51 5.87 5.06
CA MET A 253 -11.52 5.12 4.29
C MET A 253 -11.39 3.68 4.80
N PHE A 254 -11.30 3.49 6.12
CA PHE A 254 -11.27 2.16 6.71
C PHE A 254 -12.61 1.44 6.52
N ASP A 255 -13.75 2.11 6.63
CA ASP A 255 -15.07 1.50 6.38
C ASP A 255 -15.13 0.84 5.01
N LYS A 256 -14.67 1.54 3.96
CA LYS A 256 -14.58 0.99 2.60
C LYS A 256 -13.63 -0.22 2.51
N GLN A 257 -12.47 -0.15 3.15
CA GLN A 257 -11.50 -1.23 3.14
C GLN A 257 -12.00 -2.46 3.90
N PHE A 258 -12.61 -2.25 5.07
CA PHE A 258 -13.09 -3.32 5.95
C PHE A 258 -14.38 -3.95 5.46
N SER A 259 -15.28 -3.19 4.82
CA SER A 259 -16.52 -3.75 4.25
C SER A 259 -16.25 -4.77 3.14
N LEU A 260 -15.06 -4.71 2.54
CA LEU A 260 -14.65 -5.66 1.52
C LEU A 260 -14.01 -6.91 2.09
N LEU A 261 -13.72 -6.98 3.39
CA LEU A 261 -13.15 -8.19 4.00
C LEU A 261 -14.23 -9.27 4.16
N SER A 262 -13.84 -10.54 4.10
CA SER A 262 -14.74 -11.65 4.45
C SER A 262 -15.23 -11.52 5.90
N ASP A 263 -16.42 -12.04 6.20
CA ASP A 263 -16.98 -12.00 7.56
C ASP A 263 -16.02 -12.56 8.61
N PHE A 264 -15.29 -13.61 8.25
CA PHE A 264 -14.32 -14.23 9.14
C PHE A 264 -13.04 -13.41 9.32
N ASP A 265 -12.56 -12.72 8.28
CA ASP A 265 -11.47 -11.75 8.39
C ASP A 265 -11.86 -10.58 9.30
N GLN A 266 -13.10 -10.08 9.19
CA GLN A 266 -13.62 -9.01 10.05
C GLN A 266 -13.70 -9.46 11.51
N GLU A 267 -14.18 -10.68 11.77
CA GLU A 267 -14.26 -11.24 13.10
C GLU A 267 -12.86 -11.44 13.74
N LEU A 268 -11.91 -11.96 12.98
CA LEU A 268 -10.52 -12.10 13.42
C LEU A 268 -9.88 -10.74 13.73
N MET A 269 -10.14 -9.72 12.90
CA MET A 269 -9.69 -8.35 13.15
C MET A 269 -10.30 -7.77 14.42
N ASN A 270 -11.60 -7.96 14.66
CA ASN A 270 -12.26 -7.52 15.88
C ASN A 270 -11.66 -8.17 17.12
N TYR A 271 -11.39 -9.46 17.06
CA TYR A 271 -10.75 -10.20 18.14
C TYR A 271 -9.35 -9.64 18.46
N LEU A 272 -8.51 -9.47 17.44
CA LEU A 272 -7.17 -8.91 17.59
C LEU A 272 -7.19 -7.45 18.06
N ALA A 273 -8.23 -6.68 17.73
CA ALA A 273 -8.41 -5.31 18.20
C ALA A 273 -8.85 -5.21 19.67
N MET A 274 -9.41 -6.27 20.25
CA MET A 274 -9.69 -6.32 21.69
C MET A 274 -8.46 -6.76 22.52
N ALA A 275 -7.55 -7.53 21.92
CA ALA A 275 -6.35 -8.00 22.61
C ALA A 275 -5.46 -6.83 23.07
N THR A 276 -5.06 -6.85 24.35
CA THR A 276 -4.12 -5.89 24.93
C THR A 276 -2.68 -6.22 24.57
N GLU A 277 -2.37 -7.51 24.44
CA GLU A 277 -1.06 -8.05 24.12
C GLU A 277 -1.03 -8.70 22.72
N PRO A 278 0.16 -8.86 22.09
CA PRO A 278 0.31 -9.65 20.88
C PRO A 278 -0.25 -11.07 21.03
N VAL A 279 -0.95 -11.56 20.00
CA VAL A 279 -1.65 -12.85 20.05
C VAL A 279 -0.92 -13.90 19.21
N SER A 280 -0.65 -15.08 19.77
CA SER A 280 0.06 -16.15 19.05
C SER A 280 -0.82 -16.87 18.03
N THR A 281 -0.19 -17.50 17.05
CA THR A 281 -0.89 -18.33 16.06
C THR A 281 -1.62 -19.50 16.74
N GLN A 282 -0.96 -20.16 17.71
CA GLN A 282 -1.54 -21.30 18.42
C GLN A 282 -2.79 -20.87 19.20
N TYR A 283 -2.71 -19.74 19.88
CA TYR A 283 -3.86 -19.21 20.59
C TYR A 283 -5.05 -18.90 19.67
N LEU A 284 -4.81 -18.28 18.51
CA LEU A 284 -5.88 -18.06 17.51
C LEU A 284 -6.48 -19.38 17.02
N LEU A 285 -5.67 -20.42 16.84
CA LEU A 285 -6.18 -21.74 16.49
C LEU A 285 -7.11 -22.27 17.59
N ASP A 286 -6.66 -22.28 18.84
CA ASP A 286 -7.41 -22.84 19.97
C ASP A 286 -8.73 -22.08 20.22
N GLN A 287 -8.72 -20.75 20.10
CA GLN A 287 -9.90 -19.91 20.30
C GLN A 287 -10.97 -20.14 19.24
N PHE A 288 -10.56 -20.32 17.98
CA PHE A 288 -11.50 -20.46 16.87
C PHE A 288 -11.79 -21.91 16.47
N TYR A 289 -11.09 -22.89 17.06
CA TYR A 289 -11.26 -24.33 16.80
C TYR A 289 -12.66 -24.84 17.16
N SER A 290 -13.29 -24.26 18.19
CA SER A 290 -14.59 -24.68 18.73
C SER A 290 -15.79 -24.42 17.80
N TYR A 291 -15.60 -23.74 16.66
CA TYR A 291 -16.68 -23.39 15.75
C TYR A 291 -16.79 -24.39 14.59
N PRO A 292 -17.97 -25.01 14.35
CA PRO A 292 -18.13 -26.19 13.48
C PRO A 292 -17.85 -25.99 11.97
N ASN A 293 -17.28 -24.86 11.53
CA ASN A 293 -16.91 -24.58 10.13
C ASN A 293 -15.56 -23.84 10.00
N ARG A 294 -14.69 -23.91 11.01
CA ARG A 294 -13.41 -23.18 11.06
C ARG A 294 -12.22 -24.11 11.11
N ALA A 295 -11.94 -24.76 9.98
CA ALA A 295 -10.73 -25.58 9.83
C ALA A 295 -9.46 -24.72 10.07
N SER A 296 -8.42 -25.34 10.63
CA SER A 296 -7.11 -24.69 10.85
C SER A 296 -6.56 -24.01 9.59
N SER A 297 -6.83 -24.59 8.42
CA SER A 297 -6.48 -23.99 7.12
C SER A 297 -7.15 -22.63 6.89
N LYS A 298 -8.44 -22.48 7.25
CA LYS A 298 -9.17 -21.22 7.10
C LYS A 298 -8.61 -20.11 7.99
N ILE A 299 -8.23 -20.45 9.24
CA ILE A 299 -7.59 -19.52 10.18
C ILE A 299 -6.24 -19.04 9.61
N LYS A 300 -5.40 -19.98 9.16
CA LYS A 300 -4.10 -19.66 8.55
C LYS A 300 -4.24 -18.81 7.28
N THR A 301 -5.21 -19.12 6.42
CA THR A 301 -5.50 -18.32 5.22
C THR A 301 -5.92 -16.90 5.59
N SER A 302 -6.75 -16.73 6.61
CA SER A 302 -7.24 -15.42 7.06
C SER A 302 -6.11 -14.58 7.67
N ILE A 303 -5.28 -15.18 8.53
CA ILE A 303 -4.05 -14.55 9.03
C ILE A 303 -3.17 -14.08 7.87
N ASN A 304 -2.94 -14.95 6.88
CA ASN A 304 -2.12 -14.61 5.72
C ASN A 304 -2.72 -13.47 4.88
N ASN A 305 -4.03 -13.50 4.64
CA ASN A 305 -4.76 -12.44 3.94
C ASN A 305 -4.62 -11.08 4.65
N LEU A 306 -4.80 -11.06 5.97
CA LEU A 306 -4.69 -9.84 6.78
C LEU A 306 -3.25 -9.29 6.83
N LEU A 307 -2.24 -10.17 6.89
CA LEU A 307 -0.83 -9.77 6.78
C LEU A 307 -0.53 -9.13 5.43
N GLN A 308 -0.98 -9.76 4.34
CA GLN A 308 -0.78 -9.27 2.97
C GLN A 308 -1.49 -7.93 2.72
N ARG A 309 -2.60 -7.69 3.41
CA ARG A 309 -3.32 -6.40 3.40
C ARG A 309 -2.74 -5.35 4.34
N SER A 310 -1.67 -5.67 5.06
CA SER A 310 -1.05 -4.79 6.05
C SER A 310 -2.00 -4.39 7.19
N LEU A 311 -3.03 -5.20 7.46
CA LEU A 311 -4.02 -4.95 8.50
C LEU A 311 -3.58 -5.47 9.87
N ILE A 312 -2.71 -6.49 9.87
CA ILE A 312 -2.03 -7.01 11.05
C ILE A 312 -0.51 -7.02 10.84
N GLU A 313 0.22 -6.92 11.93
CA GLU A 313 1.68 -6.95 11.97
C GLU A 313 2.17 -8.21 12.68
N LYS A 314 3.19 -8.84 12.11
CA LYS A 314 3.97 -9.88 12.79
C LYS A 314 4.90 -9.24 13.82
N LYS A 315 4.89 -9.75 15.04
CA LYS A 315 5.90 -9.49 16.08
C LYS A 315 6.80 -10.72 16.17
N ASN A 316 8.09 -10.51 15.92
CA ASN A 316 9.10 -11.50 16.26
C ASN A 316 9.38 -11.31 17.75
N GLN A 317 8.94 -12.28 18.56
CA GLN A 317 9.44 -12.45 19.92
C GLN A 317 10.43 -13.62 19.85
N ASP A 318 11.51 -13.59 20.65
CA ASP A 318 12.61 -14.58 20.64
C ASP A 318 12.19 -15.99 21.13
N MET A 319 10.91 -16.35 21.00
CA MET A 319 10.25 -17.49 21.62
C MET A 319 9.86 -18.59 20.62
N GLY A 320 10.37 -18.55 19.38
CA GLY A 320 10.04 -19.53 18.33
C GLY A 320 8.58 -19.47 17.81
N GLU A 321 7.69 -18.75 18.51
CA GLU A 321 6.30 -18.52 18.11
C GLU A 321 6.09 -17.20 17.37
N VAL A 322 5.08 -17.20 16.50
CA VAL A 322 4.67 -16.03 15.73
C VAL A 322 3.47 -15.35 16.39
N PHE A 323 3.65 -14.07 16.74
CA PHE A 323 2.64 -13.22 17.35
C PHE A 323 2.14 -12.15 16.38
N PHE A 324 0.87 -11.77 16.54
CA PHE A 324 0.19 -10.78 15.71
C PHE A 324 -0.36 -9.63 16.54
N THR A 325 -0.29 -8.42 15.97
CA THR A 325 -0.87 -7.21 16.54
C THR A 325 -1.58 -6.38 15.47
N VAL A 326 -2.56 -5.57 15.86
CA VAL A 326 -3.22 -4.58 15.00
C VAL A 326 -2.56 -3.21 15.20
N ASP A 327 -2.46 -2.41 14.14
CA ASP A 327 -1.99 -1.03 14.23
C ASP A 327 -2.92 -0.18 15.14
N PRO A 328 -2.40 0.70 16.02
CA PRO A 328 -3.24 1.49 16.93
C PRO A 328 -4.32 2.32 16.24
N VAL A 329 -4.07 2.81 15.03
CA VAL A 329 -5.03 3.59 14.24
C VAL A 329 -6.19 2.69 13.81
N ILE A 330 -5.89 1.48 13.35
CA ILE A 330 -6.91 0.46 13.00
C ILE A 330 -7.66 0.01 14.25
N LYS A 331 -6.94 -0.24 15.35
CA LYS A 331 -7.52 -0.65 16.63
C LYS A 331 -8.53 0.39 17.13
N LYS A 332 -8.19 1.69 17.04
CA LYS A 332 -9.12 2.77 17.39
C LYS A 332 -10.33 2.82 16.46
N TYR A 333 -10.14 2.61 15.15
CA TYR A 333 -11.24 2.52 14.19
C TYR A 333 -12.22 1.38 14.55
N LEU A 334 -11.71 0.17 14.76
CA LEU A 334 -12.53 -1.00 15.11
C LEU A 334 -13.27 -0.79 16.44
N ASN A 335 -12.60 -0.22 17.44
CA ASN A 335 -13.25 0.07 18.72
C ASN A 335 -14.40 1.07 18.58
N LYS A 336 -14.26 2.10 17.74
CA LYS A 336 -15.34 3.06 17.47
C LYS A 336 -16.52 2.41 16.73
N ARG A 337 -16.23 1.57 15.72
CA ARG A 337 -17.25 0.93 14.87
C ARG A 337 -18.14 -0.05 15.65
N PHE A 338 -17.58 -0.79 16.61
CA PHE A 338 -18.29 -1.85 17.32
C PHE A 338 -18.73 -1.50 18.75
N TYR A 339 -18.02 -0.58 19.42
CA TYR A 339 -18.26 -0.27 20.83
C TYR A 339 -18.63 1.19 21.11
N GLY A 340 -18.73 2.03 20.08
CA GLY A 340 -19.20 3.42 20.21
C GLY A 340 -18.34 4.34 21.10
N SER A 341 -17.06 4.00 21.34
CA SER A 341 -16.16 4.72 22.26
C SER A 341 -14.96 5.42 21.60
#